data_AF-A0A1I3SME9-F1
#
_entry.id   AF-A0A1I3SME9-F1
#
_cell.length_a   1.000
_cell.length_b   1.000
_cell.length_c   1.000
_cell.angle_alpha   90.00
_cell.angle_beta   90.00
_cell.angle_gamma   90.00
#
_symmetry.space_group_name_H-M   'P 1'
#
loop_
_entity.id
_entity.type
_entity.pdbx_description
1 polymer ?
#
loop_
_entity_poly.entity_id
_entity_poly.type
_entity_poly.pdbx_seq_one_letter_code
_entity_poly.pdbx_strand_id
1 'polypeptide(L)'
;MKGRLSADAETVVDDYLMQRKREPTASVPVTVFAVPRRSKEGDSVWFVTNLELTPGSARAYAAVFRRRWGIEPSYRQIGDFLPRTPSPTFSVRLFYFLFAVALYNLWVLANVLVTEGTIPGKPPISTKIFREFVLLADYG
;
A
#
# COMPACT_ATOMS: atom_id res chain seq x y z
N MET A 1 8.07 -11.41 -23.87
CA MET A 1 7.12 -10.45 -23.27
C MET A 1 7.14 -9.10 -23.97
N LYS A 2 8.29 -8.42 -24.13
CA LYS A 2 8.39 -7.10 -24.82
C LYS A 2 7.94 -7.05 -26.29
N GLY A 3 7.96 -8.16 -27.02
CA GLY A 3 7.61 -8.19 -28.46
C GLY A 3 6.14 -8.45 -28.80
N ARG A 4 5.24 -8.56 -27.80
CA ARG A 4 3.81 -8.86 -28.00
C ARG A 4 2.90 -7.64 -27.95
N LEU A 5 3.46 -6.45 -27.82
CA LEU A 5 2.73 -5.27 -27.35
C LEU A 5 3.10 -4.10 -28.23
N SER A 6 2.19 -3.77 -29.16
CA SER A 6 2.26 -2.48 -29.85
C SER A 6 2.16 -1.38 -28.80
N ALA A 7 2.98 -0.36 -28.98
CA ALA A 7 3.15 0.75 -28.04
C ALA A 7 1.90 1.65 -27.89
N ASP A 8 0.77 1.28 -28.48
CA ASP A 8 -0.43 2.11 -28.61
C ASP A 8 -1.70 1.45 -28.04
N ALA A 9 -1.57 0.29 -27.37
CA ALA A 9 -2.74 -0.50 -26.99
C ALA A 9 -3.43 0.02 -25.70
N GLU A 10 -4.66 0.47 -25.91
CA GLU A 10 -5.73 0.53 -24.93
C GLU A 10 -5.81 -0.77 -24.11
N THR A 11 -5.32 -0.75 -22.87
CA THR A 11 -5.51 -1.80 -21.84
C THR A 11 -5.43 -3.25 -22.34
N VAL A 12 -4.23 -3.83 -22.39
CA VAL A 12 -4.04 -5.23 -22.81
C VAL A 12 -4.36 -6.18 -21.66
N VAL A 13 -5.07 -7.28 -21.93
CA VAL A 13 -5.34 -8.38 -20.99
C VAL A 13 -5.02 -9.69 -21.72
N ASP A 14 -4.07 -10.46 -21.21
CA ASP A 14 -3.59 -11.70 -21.81
C ASP A 14 -3.46 -12.83 -20.78
N ASP A 15 -3.73 -14.05 -21.19
CA ASP A 15 -3.39 -15.24 -20.41
C ASP A 15 -1.89 -15.55 -20.53
N TYR A 16 -1.27 -15.86 -19.39
CA TYR A 16 0.16 -16.10 -19.26
C TYR A 16 0.43 -17.28 -18.35
N LEU A 17 1.35 -18.16 -18.75
CA LEU A 17 1.82 -19.23 -17.89
C LEU A 17 3.06 -18.76 -17.11
N MET A 18 2.89 -18.45 -15.83
CA MET A 18 3.99 -18.00 -14.98
C MET A 18 4.80 -19.21 -14.50
N GLN A 19 6.10 -19.22 -14.79
CA GLN A 19 7.00 -20.32 -14.42
C GLN A 19 8.03 -19.86 -13.39
N ARG A 20 8.18 -20.64 -12.32
CA ARG A 20 9.22 -20.42 -11.31
C ARG A 20 10.58 -20.78 -11.89
N LYS A 21 11.53 -19.83 -11.87
CA LYS A 21 12.89 -20.02 -12.40
C LYS A 21 13.74 -21.01 -11.59
N ARG A 22 13.47 -21.20 -10.31
CA ARG A 22 14.25 -22.06 -9.39
C ARG A 22 13.46 -23.32 -9.05
N GLU A 23 14.17 -24.43 -8.90
CA GLU A 23 13.57 -25.72 -8.53
C GLU A 23 13.03 -25.72 -7.09
N PRO A 24 11.97 -26.52 -6.80
CA PRO A 24 11.14 -27.23 -7.78
C PRO A 24 10.36 -26.26 -8.69
N THR A 25 10.33 -26.57 -9.98
CA THR A 25 9.69 -25.75 -11.02
C THR A 25 8.18 -25.93 -10.96
N ALA A 26 7.47 -24.86 -10.62
CA ALA A 26 6.02 -24.79 -10.65
C ALA A 26 5.58 -23.82 -11.76
N SER A 27 4.54 -24.20 -12.49
CA SER A 27 3.90 -23.36 -13.51
C SER A 27 2.45 -23.10 -13.11
N VAL A 28 2.02 -21.85 -13.17
CA VAL A 28 0.65 -21.45 -12.80
C VAL A 28 0.08 -20.54 -13.90
N PRO A 29 -1.12 -20.82 -14.43
CA PRO A 29 -1.80 -19.90 -15.33
C PRO A 29 -2.23 -18.65 -14.57
N VAL A 30 -1.93 -17.49 -15.14
CA VAL A 30 -2.25 -16.17 -14.59
C VAL A 30 -2.70 -15.27 -15.72
N THR A 31 -3.52 -14.29 -15.40
CA THR A 31 -3.89 -13.22 -16.32
C THR A 31 -2.97 -12.02 -16.09
N VAL A 32 -2.36 -11.53 -17.16
CA VAL A 32 -1.48 -10.36 -17.15
C VAL A 32 -2.19 -9.22 -17.86
N PHE A 33 -2.20 -8.05 -17.25
CA PHE A 33 -2.77 -6.88 -17.91
C PHE A 33 -1.94 -5.62 -17.72
N ALA A 34 -2.01 -4.73 -18.70
CA ALA A 34 -1.30 -3.45 -18.70
C ALA A 34 -2.29 -2.29 -18.67
N VAL A 35 -2.01 -1.29 -17.83
CA VAL A 35 -2.78 -0.05 -17.80
C VAL A 35 -1.85 1.14 -18.06
N PRO A 36 -2.17 2.02 -19.03
CA PRO A 36 -1.35 3.19 -19.31
C PRO A 36 -1.33 4.13 -18.11
N ARG A 37 -0.16 4.72 -17.84
CA ARG A 37 0.04 5.64 -16.73
C ARG A 37 -0.47 7.03 -17.12
N ARG A 38 -1.23 7.69 -16.24
CA ARG A 38 -1.76 9.05 -16.49
C ARG A 38 -0.68 10.13 -16.63
N SER A 39 0.53 9.91 -16.13
CA SER A 39 1.54 10.97 -15.98
C SER A 39 2.66 10.97 -17.03
N LYS A 40 2.81 9.89 -17.79
CA LYS A 40 3.85 9.77 -18.82
C LYS A 40 3.30 8.96 -19.99
N GLU A 41 3.27 9.61 -21.16
CA GLU A 41 2.90 8.99 -22.42
C GLU A 41 3.90 7.86 -22.73
N GLY A 42 3.38 6.69 -23.13
CA GLY A 42 4.19 5.49 -23.40
C GLY A 42 4.60 4.65 -22.17
N ASP A 43 4.27 5.06 -20.95
CA ASP A 43 4.56 4.27 -19.74
C ASP A 43 3.32 3.47 -19.30
N SER A 44 3.48 2.16 -19.12
CA SER A 44 2.39 1.24 -18.75
C SER A 44 2.75 0.44 -17.51
N VAL A 45 1.80 0.35 -16.58
CA VAL A 45 1.96 -0.47 -15.38
C VAL A 45 1.41 -1.87 -15.66
N TRP A 46 2.25 -2.87 -15.41
CA TRP A 46 1.93 -4.29 -15.59
C TRP A 46 1.43 -4.89 -14.28
N PHE A 47 0.36 -5.65 -14.39
CA PHE A 47 -0.24 -6.38 -13.28
C PHE A 47 -0.34 -7.86 -13.64
N VAL A 48 -0.22 -8.72 -12.63
CA VAL A 48 -0.41 -10.16 -12.75
C VAL A 48 -1.46 -10.55 -11.71
N THR A 49 -2.48 -11.29 -12.13
CA THR A 49 -3.58 -11.71 -11.26
C THR A 49 -4.06 -13.10 -11.64
N ASN A 50 -4.71 -13.78 -10.70
CA ASN A 50 -5.44 -15.02 -10.92
C ASN A 50 -6.94 -14.77 -11.18
N LEU A 51 -7.35 -13.50 -11.27
CA LEU A 51 -8.74 -13.12 -11.55
C LEU A 51 -8.98 -13.12 -13.05
N GLU A 52 -10.15 -13.60 -13.44
CA GLU A 52 -10.65 -13.43 -14.81
C GLU A 52 -11.00 -11.96 -15.02
N LEU A 53 -10.37 -11.33 -16.01
CA LEU A 53 -10.52 -9.90 -16.28
C LEU A 53 -10.98 -9.65 -17.70
N THR A 54 -11.91 -8.70 -17.85
CA THR A 54 -12.25 -8.10 -19.14
C THR A 54 -11.49 -6.77 -19.31
N PRO A 55 -11.18 -6.33 -20.55
CA PRO A 55 -10.51 -5.04 -20.78
C PRO A 55 -11.22 -3.84 -20.14
N GLY A 56 -12.55 -3.85 -20.10
CA GLY A 56 -13.36 -2.81 -19.44
C GLY A 56 -13.18 -2.77 -17.91
N SER A 57 -12.96 -3.93 -17.27
CA SER A 57 -12.75 -4.03 -15.82
C SER A 57 -11.30 -3.77 -15.38
N ALA A 58 -10.32 -4.02 -16.25
CA ALA A 58 -8.89 -3.93 -15.93
C ALA A 58 -8.47 -2.54 -15.41
N ARG A 59 -9.04 -1.46 -15.98
CA ARG A 59 -8.81 -0.08 -15.49
C ARG A 59 -9.36 0.15 -14.09
N ALA A 60 -10.54 -0.40 -13.80
CA ALA A 60 -11.16 -0.32 -12.48
C ALA A 60 -10.33 -1.10 -11.44
N TYR A 61 -9.87 -2.30 -11.78
CA TYR A 61 -8.98 -3.09 -10.92
C TYR A 61 -7.67 -2.38 -10.65
N ALA A 62 -7.02 -1.80 -11.67
CA ALA A 62 -5.82 -0.99 -11.44
C ALA A 62 -6.11 0.21 -10.54
N ALA A 63 -7.28 0.84 -10.64
CA ALA A 63 -7.68 1.94 -9.75
C ALA A 63 -7.85 1.49 -8.29
N VAL A 64 -8.44 0.33 -8.06
CA VAL A 64 -8.56 -0.26 -6.72
C VAL A 64 -7.19 -0.68 -6.19
N PHE A 65 -6.36 -1.33 -7.01
CA PHE A 65 -5.02 -1.76 -6.61
C PHE A 65 -4.10 -0.58 -6.31
N ARG A 66 -4.26 0.57 -6.96
CA ARG A 66 -3.55 1.80 -6.58
C ARG A 66 -3.80 2.21 -5.13
N ARG A 67 -4.97 1.91 -4.55
CA ARG A 67 -5.25 2.18 -3.12
C ARG A 67 -4.32 1.40 -2.20
N ARG A 68 -3.80 0.23 -2.63
CA ARG A 68 -2.77 -0.54 -1.89
C ARG A 68 -1.52 0.28 -1.63
N TRP A 69 -1.16 1.20 -2.53
CA TRP A 69 -0.01 2.08 -2.33
C TRP A 69 -0.15 2.98 -1.10
N GLY A 70 -1.38 3.18 -0.60
CA GLY A 70 -1.64 3.85 0.67
C GLY A 70 -1.13 3.11 1.91
N ILE A 71 -0.83 1.81 1.80
CA ILE A 71 -0.29 1.01 2.92
C ILE A 71 1.13 1.47 3.28
N GLU A 72 1.98 1.72 2.29
CA GLU A 72 3.36 2.19 2.53
C GLU A 72 3.46 3.49 3.35
N PRO A 73 2.78 4.59 2.98
CA PRO A 73 2.80 5.81 3.77
C PRO A 73 2.17 5.62 5.15
N SER A 74 1.14 4.77 5.27
CA SER A 74 0.51 4.46 6.57
C SER A 74 1.49 3.74 7.50
N TYR A 75 2.21 2.73 7.01
CA TYR A 75 3.26 2.05 7.79
C TYR A 75 4.41 2.98 8.17
N ARG A 76 4.79 3.91 7.28
CA ARG A 76 5.81 4.92 7.59
C ARG A 76 5.38 5.79 8.77
N GLN A 77 4.11 6.21 8.82
CA GLN A 77 3.57 7.01 9.92
C GLN A 77 3.41 6.21 11.22
N ILE A 78 3.04 4.93 11.15
CA ILE A 78 3.06 4.04 12.34
C ILE A 78 4.48 3.96 12.92
N GLY A 79 5.50 3.97 12.07
CA GLY A 79 6.90 4.04 12.49
C GLY A 79 7.24 5.25 13.35
N ASP A 80 6.54 6.38 13.18
CA ASP A 80 6.72 7.56 14.04
C ASP A 80 6.26 7.30 15.48
N PHE A 81 5.35 6.35 15.70
CA PHE A 81 4.82 5.96 17.01
C PHE A 81 5.54 4.77 17.63
N LEU A 82 6.36 4.06 16.85
CA LEU A 82 7.02 2.84 17.30
C LEU A 82 8.27 3.18 18.14
N PRO A 83 8.31 2.83 19.44
CA PRO A 83 9.50 3.04 20.24
C PRO A 83 10.63 2.09 19.78
N ARG A 84 11.86 2.60 19.81
CA ARG A 84 13.05 1.77 19.59
C ARG A 84 13.31 0.95 20.85
N THR A 85 13.09 -0.36 20.78
CA THR A 85 13.34 -1.29 21.89
C THR A 85 14.49 -2.25 21.56
N PRO A 86 15.48 -2.43 22.47
CA PRO A 86 16.49 -3.47 22.35
C PRO A 86 16.02 -4.84 22.88
N SER A 87 14.75 -4.96 23.32
CA SER A 87 14.26 -6.17 23.97
C SER A 87 14.31 -7.40 23.05
N PRO A 88 14.92 -8.52 23.48
CA PRO A 88 14.95 -9.76 22.71
C PRO A 88 13.58 -10.47 22.70
N THR A 89 12.70 -10.15 23.65
CA THR A 89 11.42 -10.83 23.86
C THR A 89 10.40 -10.45 22.79
N PHE A 90 9.89 -11.44 22.06
CA PHE A 90 8.90 -11.24 21.00
C PHE A 90 7.63 -10.54 21.50
N SER A 91 7.07 -10.97 22.63
CA SER A 91 5.85 -10.39 23.19
C SER A 91 5.95 -8.89 23.46
N VAL A 92 7.14 -8.43 23.88
CA VAL A 92 7.42 -7.01 24.12
C VAL A 92 7.43 -6.23 22.81
N ARG A 93 8.07 -6.74 21.75
CA ARG A 93 8.05 -6.12 20.42
C ARG A 93 6.63 -6.09 19.82
N LEU A 94 5.88 -7.18 20.00
CA LEU A 94 4.49 -7.26 19.55
C LEU A 94 3.61 -6.23 20.27
N PHE A 95 3.74 -6.10 21.59
CA PHE A 95 3.02 -5.09 22.36
C PHE A 95 3.31 -3.68 21.84
N TYR A 96 4.58 -3.30 21.67
CA TYR A 96 4.94 -1.98 21.17
C TYR A 96 4.43 -1.73 19.75
N PHE A 97 4.45 -2.75 18.90
CA PHE A 97 3.87 -2.65 17.56
C PHE A 97 2.36 -2.40 17.61
N LEU A 98 1.61 -3.19 18.38
CA LEU A 98 0.16 -3.02 18.52
C LEU A 98 -0.20 -1.68 19.17
N PHE A 99 0.60 -1.23 20.14
CA PHE A 99 0.45 0.06 20.77
C PHE A 99 0.69 1.21 19.78
N ALA A 100 1.72 1.13 18.93
CA ALA A 100 1.97 2.11 17.88
C ALA A 100 0.82 2.17 16.85
N VAL A 101 0.25 1.01 16.49
CA VAL A 101 -0.95 0.93 15.64
C VAL A 101 -2.15 1.61 16.31
N ALA A 102 -2.35 1.41 17.60
CA ALA A 102 -3.43 2.08 18.35
C ALA A 102 -3.26 3.61 18.38
N LEU A 103 -2.03 4.10 18.62
CA LEU A 103 -1.73 5.54 18.58
C LEU A 103 -1.94 6.15 17.19
N TYR A 104 -1.55 5.43 16.14
CA TYR A 104 -1.82 5.85 14.77
C TYR A 104 -3.33 5.97 14.50
N ASN A 105 -4.11 4.97 14.91
CA ASN A 105 -5.57 5.00 14.74
C ASN A 105 -6.21 6.15 15.53
N LEU A 106 -5.73 6.44 16.74
CA LEU A 106 -6.20 7.57 17.53
C LEU A 106 -5.85 8.92 16.88
N TRP A 107 -4.67 9.02 16.27
CA TRP A 107 -4.27 10.19 15.49
C TRP A 107 -5.15 10.39 14.25
N VAL A 108 -5.48 9.32 13.53
CA VAL A 108 -6.43 9.38 12.40
C VAL A 108 -7.80 9.85 12.90
N LEU A 109 -8.30 9.28 14.00
CA LEU A 109 -9.57 9.67 14.61
C LEU A 109 -9.58 11.15 15.01
N ALA A 110 -8.51 11.64 15.65
CA ALA A 110 -8.40 13.05 16.01
C ALA A 110 -8.46 13.98 14.79
N ASN A 111 -7.78 13.62 13.69
CA ASN A 111 -7.86 14.39 12.44
C ASN A 111 -9.25 14.35 11.81
N VAL A 112 -9.94 13.21 11.87
CA VAL A 112 -11.32 13.09 11.38
C VAL A 112 -12.28 13.95 12.22
N LEU A 113 -12.13 13.97 13.55
CA LEU A 113 -12.95 14.79 14.44
C LEU A 113 -12.75 16.29 14.19
N VAL A 114 -11.50 16.73 13.98
CA VAL A 114 -11.20 18.14 13.66
C VAL A 114 -11.71 18.57 12.28
N THR A 115 -11.88 17.62 11.36
CA THR A 115 -12.35 17.89 9.99
C THR A 115 -13.80 17.45 9.77
N GLU A 116 -14.59 17.46 10.86
CA GLU A 116 -16.04 17.22 10.85
C GLU A 116 -16.45 15.90 10.18
N GLY A 117 -15.63 14.85 10.33
CA GLY A 117 -15.91 13.52 9.80
C GLY A 117 -15.27 13.22 8.44
N THR A 118 -14.49 14.14 7.88
CA THR A 118 -13.76 13.89 6.62
C THR A 118 -12.37 13.31 6.87
N ILE A 119 -11.81 12.55 5.91
CA ILE A 119 -10.41 12.12 5.98
C ILE A 119 -9.59 13.10 5.15
N PRO A 120 -8.84 14.03 5.77
CA PRO A 120 -8.14 15.06 5.03
C PRO A 120 -6.93 14.48 4.30
N GLY A 121 -6.73 14.89 3.05
CA GLY A 121 -5.53 14.51 2.29
C GLY A 121 -4.23 15.03 2.91
N LYS A 122 -4.31 16.16 3.64
CA LYS A 122 -3.24 16.68 4.49
C LYS A 122 -3.78 16.81 5.92
N PRO A 123 -3.25 16.05 6.89
CA PRO A 123 -3.77 16.06 8.25
C PRO A 123 -3.51 17.43 8.91
N PRO A 124 -4.52 18.10 9.49
CA PRO A 124 -4.34 19.34 10.24
C PRO A 124 -3.45 19.13 11.48
N ILE A 125 -3.58 17.97 12.14
CA ILE A 125 -2.73 17.58 13.26
C ILE A 125 -1.62 16.70 12.71
N SER A 126 -0.37 17.17 12.72
CA SER A 126 0.77 16.33 12.35
C SER A 126 1.03 15.23 13.38
N THR A 127 1.71 14.15 12.98
CA THR A 127 2.12 13.07 13.91
C THR A 127 2.99 13.61 15.05
N LYS A 128 3.82 14.64 14.79
CA LYS A 128 4.65 15.29 15.81
C LYS A 128 3.83 15.98 16.90
N ILE A 129 2.88 16.83 16.50
CA ILE A 129 2.01 17.57 17.44
C ILE A 129 1.21 16.60 18.29
N PHE A 130 0.66 15.56 17.65
CA PHE A 130 -0.12 14.54 18.36
C PHE A 130 0.73 13.73 19.35
N ARG A 131 1.97 13.39 18.97
CA ARG A 131 2.91 12.73 19.87
C ARG A 131 3.25 13.60 21.08
N GLU A 132 3.52 14.88 20.88
CA GLU A 132 3.81 15.82 21.96
C GLU A 132 2.62 15.94 22.93
N PHE A 133 1.40 15.98 22.40
CA PHE A 133 0.19 16.07 23.21
C PHE A 133 -0.13 14.79 23.99
N VAL A 134 0.02 13.61 23.36
CA VAL A 134 -0.38 12.32 23.96
C VAL A 134 0.74 11.69 24.80
N LEU A 135 1.99 11.90 24.41
CA LEU A 135 3.18 11.36 25.08
C LEU A 135 3.82 12.42 26.00
N LEU A 136 3.01 13.28 26.62
CA LEU A 136 3.39 14.32 27.62
C LEU A 136 4.26 13.83 28.80
N ALA A 137 4.65 12.56 28.83
CA ALA A 137 5.69 12.06 29.70
C ALA A 137 7.03 12.15 28.96
N ASP A 138 7.82 13.16 29.33
CA ASP A 138 9.28 13.07 29.22
C ASP A 138 9.70 11.79 29.95
N TYR A 139 9.88 10.71 29.20
CA TYR A 139 10.69 9.60 29.68
C TYR A 139 12.14 10.07 29.51
N GLY A 140 12.66 10.64 30.60
CA GLY A 140 14.07 11.02 30.75
C GLY A 140 15.03 9.85 30.51
#